data_AF-A0A9D3WG49-F1
#
_entry.id   AF-A0A9D3WG49-F1
#
_cell.length_a   1.000
_cell.length_b   1.000
_cell.length_c   1.000
_cell.angle_alpha   90.00
_cell.angle_beta   90.00
_cell.angle_gamma   90.00
#
_symmetry.space_group_name_H-M   'P 1'
#
loop_
_entity.id
_entity.type
_entity.pdbx_description
1 polymer ?
#
loop_
_entity_poly.entity_id
_entity_poly.type
_entity_poly.pdbx_seq_one_letter_code
_entity_poly.pdbx_strand_id
1 'polypeptide(L)'
;METMREGSSITQAPLLVGSSNYAHWKSQMRAFIMSVDSSIWEEVEEGWRNPKVIGADELAKPKEKNQYNSKEKKEAQANSKTIYAIFSGVDMEQLKMISTCKTTKEAWTILQNQHERNTVVRMSKLQILTTKLKI
;
A
#
# COMPACT_ATOMS: atom_id res chain seq x y z
N MET A 1 -18.30 -12.44 -22.72
CA MET A 1 -16.91 -12.94 -22.83
C MET A 1 -16.27 -12.78 -21.48
N GLU A 2 -16.32 -13.83 -20.67
CA GLU A 2 -15.58 -13.91 -19.42
C GLU A 2 -14.13 -14.26 -19.76
N THR A 3 -13.21 -13.31 -19.56
CA THR A 3 -11.79 -13.62 -19.60
C THR A 3 -11.38 -14.15 -18.23
N MET A 4 -11.45 -15.48 -18.07
CA MET A 4 -10.70 -16.18 -17.03
C MET A 4 -9.21 -15.91 -17.30
N ARG A 5 -8.59 -15.02 -16.53
CA ARG A 5 -7.15 -14.76 -16.64
C ARG A 5 -6.40 -15.68 -15.69
N GLU A 6 -5.84 -16.71 -16.31
CA GLU A 6 -4.53 -17.35 -16.13
C GLU A 6 -3.86 -17.31 -14.75
N GLY A 7 -3.29 -18.47 -14.42
CA GLY A 7 -2.77 -18.84 -13.11
C GLY A 7 -1.97 -17.77 -12.39
N SER A 8 -2.24 -17.69 -11.09
CA SER A 8 -1.55 -16.91 -10.07
C SER A 8 -0.04 -17.14 -10.16
N SER A 9 0.65 -16.34 -10.97
CA SER A 9 2.10 -16.31 -10.96
C SER A 9 2.54 -15.68 -9.65
N ILE A 10 3.10 -16.49 -8.75
CA ILE A 10 3.60 -16.06 -7.43
C ILE A 10 4.77 -15.07 -7.53
N THR A 11 5.29 -14.83 -8.74
CA THR A 11 6.45 -13.97 -9.01
C THR A 11 6.11 -12.56 -9.47
N GLN A 12 4.83 -12.25 -9.75
CA GLN A 12 4.42 -10.93 -10.23
C GLN A 12 3.40 -10.28 -9.29
N ALA A 13 3.62 -9.01 -8.98
CA ALA A 13 2.70 -8.20 -8.18
C ALA A 13 1.30 -8.20 -8.84
N PRO A 14 0.21 -8.45 -8.08
CA PRO A 14 -1.14 -8.42 -8.63
C PRO A 14 -1.47 -7.01 -9.12
N LEU A 15 -2.10 -6.89 -10.28
CA LEU A 15 -2.45 -5.60 -10.86
C LEU A 15 -3.85 -5.15 -10.42
N LEU A 16 -3.94 -4.00 -9.75
CA LEU A 16 -5.20 -3.34 -9.44
C LEU A 16 -5.67 -2.53 -10.66
N VAL A 17 -6.74 -2.98 -11.32
CA VAL A 17 -7.37 -2.30 -12.45
C VAL A 17 -8.70 -1.69 -12.02
N GLY A 18 -8.76 -0.36 -12.00
CA GLY A 18 -9.94 0.41 -11.55
C GLY A 18 -10.35 0.10 -10.11
N SER A 19 -11.65 0.27 -9.80
CA SER A 19 -12.18 0.13 -8.44
C SER A 19 -12.71 -1.27 -8.08
N SER A 20 -12.86 -2.17 -9.06
CA SER A 20 -13.40 -3.52 -8.83
C SER A 20 -12.34 -4.43 -8.22
N ASN A 21 -12.74 -5.28 -7.28
CA ASN A 21 -11.89 -6.30 -6.64
C ASN A 21 -10.71 -5.78 -5.80
N TYR A 22 -10.77 -4.55 -5.29
CA TYR A 22 -9.75 -4.02 -4.36
C TYR A 22 -9.50 -4.95 -3.17
N ALA A 23 -10.53 -5.55 -2.58
CA ALA A 23 -10.37 -6.50 -1.46
C ALA A 23 -9.53 -7.74 -1.85
N HIS A 24 -9.71 -8.24 -3.06
CA HIS A 24 -8.94 -9.37 -3.59
C HIS A 24 -7.49 -8.95 -3.85
N TRP A 25 -7.30 -7.82 -4.55
CA TRP A 25 -5.98 -7.25 -4.79
C TRP A 25 -5.23 -6.99 -3.48
N LYS A 26 -5.87 -6.39 -2.48
CA LYS A 26 -5.32 -6.10 -1.16
C LYS A 26 -4.80 -7.37 -0.49
N SER A 27 -5.55 -8.46 -0.60
CA SER A 27 -5.19 -9.76 -0.01
C SER A 27 -4.01 -10.39 -0.75
N GLN A 28 -4.01 -10.37 -2.08
CA GLN A 28 -2.91 -10.88 -2.91
C GLN A 28 -1.63 -10.05 -2.75
N MET A 29 -1.74 -8.72 -2.71
CA MET A 29 -0.60 -7.82 -2.53
C MET A 29 0.04 -8.00 -1.16
N ARG A 30 -0.77 -8.17 -0.11
CA ARG A 30 -0.27 -8.52 1.23
C ARG A 30 0.50 -9.84 1.20
N ALA A 31 -0.06 -10.88 0.58
CA ALA A 31 0.60 -12.18 0.46
C ALA A 31 1.91 -12.10 -0.33
N PHE A 32 1.94 -11.30 -1.41
CA PHE A 32 3.15 -11.05 -2.21
C PHE A 32 4.23 -10.32 -1.40
N ILE A 33 3.88 -9.29 -0.63
CA ILE A 33 4.85 -8.59 0.23
C ILE A 33 5.41 -9.54 1.30
N MET A 34 4.55 -10.35 1.92
CA MET A 34 4.97 -11.32 2.93
C MET A 34 5.82 -12.47 2.36
N SER A 35 5.65 -12.83 1.08
CA SER A 35 6.48 -13.84 0.43
C SER A 35 7.88 -13.33 0.07
N VAL A 36 8.02 -12.00 -0.13
CA VAL A 36 9.33 -11.36 -0.35
C VAL A 36 10.13 -11.31 0.94
N ASP A 37 9.51 -10.89 2.05
CA ASP A 37 10.07 -10.96 3.40
C ASP A 37 8.92 -10.77 4.41
N SER A 38 8.69 -11.77 5.26
CA SER A 38 7.57 -11.77 6.21
C SER A 38 7.66 -10.64 7.24
N SER A 39 8.87 -10.15 7.54
CA SER A 39 9.10 -9.06 8.50
C SER A 39 8.71 -7.68 7.96
N ILE A 40 8.52 -7.55 6.64
CA ILE A 40 8.17 -6.28 6.00
C ILE A 40 6.75 -5.85 6.33
N TRP A 41 5.80 -6.79 6.49
CA TRP A 41 4.39 -6.42 6.69
C TRP A 41 4.19 -5.61 7.98
N GLU A 42 4.88 -5.99 9.05
CA GLU A 42 4.87 -5.26 10.32
C GLU A 42 5.39 -3.82 10.13
N GLU A 43 6.44 -3.64 9.31
CA GLU A 43 6.98 -2.32 8.96
C GLU A 43 6.01 -1.48 8.10
N VAL A 44 5.15 -2.12 7.29
CA VAL A 44 4.08 -1.41 6.55
C VAL A 44 3.03 -0.86 7.51
N GLU A 45 2.65 -1.65 8.51
CA GLU A 45 1.66 -1.26 9.51
C GLU A 45 2.19 -0.20 10.47
N GLU A 46 3.41 -0.36 10.98
CA GLU A 46 4.06 0.60 11.87
C GLU A 46 4.44 1.88 11.12
N GLY A 47 4.91 1.70 9.88
CA GLY A 47 5.35 2.74 8.97
C GLY A 47 6.80 3.12 9.19
N TRP A 48 7.62 2.89 8.17
CA TRP A 48 9.02 3.31 8.18
C TRP A 48 9.13 4.82 8.49
N ARG A 49 9.98 5.15 9.48
CA ARG A 49 10.34 6.52 9.82
C ARG A 49 11.81 6.73 9.53
N ASN A 50 12.14 7.88 8.96
CA ASN A 50 13.54 8.23 8.74
C ASN A 50 14.29 8.25 10.09
N PRO A 51 15.36 7.46 10.24
CA PRO A 51 16.17 7.48 11.46
C PRO A 51 16.61 8.90 11.79
N LYS A 52 16.69 9.22 13.08
CA LYS A 52 17.09 10.56 13.54
C LYS A 52 18.36 10.48 14.36
N VAL A 53 19.22 11.47 14.19
CA VAL A 53 20.34 11.71 15.10
C VAL A 53 19.93 12.87 16.00
N ILE A 54 20.16 12.72 17.31
CA ILE A 54 20.05 13.83 18.25
C ILE A 54 21.31 14.66 18.08
N GLY A 55 21.16 15.87 17.53
CA GLY A 55 22.27 16.80 17.39
C GLY A 55 22.73 17.33 18.75
N ALA A 56 23.90 17.98 18.78
CA ALA A 56 24.40 18.69 19.96
C ALA A 56 23.46 19.82 20.44
N ASP A 57 22.53 20.24 19.59
CA ASP A 57 21.46 21.20 19.86
C ASP A 57 20.18 20.56 20.43
N GLU A 58 20.22 19.26 20.80
CA GLU A 58 19.07 18.42 21.16
C GLU A 58 17.96 18.32 20.09
N LEU A 59 18.18 18.89 18.90
CA LEU A 59 17.24 18.82 17.80
C LEU A 59 17.44 17.51 17.03
N ALA A 60 16.37 16.72 16.93
CA ALA A 60 16.37 15.47 16.19
C ALA A 60 16.30 15.74 14.68
N LYS A 61 17.45 15.63 14.00
CA LYS A 61 17.56 15.82 12.55
C LYS A 61 17.50 14.48 11.81
N PRO A 62 16.92 14.42 10.59
CA PRO A 62 16.97 13.21 9.78
C PRO A 62 18.42 12.80 9.55
N LYS A 63 18.71 11.54 9.83
CA LYS A 63 20.02 10.94 9.62
C LYS A 63 20.28 10.83 8.12
N GLU A 64 21.51 11.07 7.70
CA GLU A 64 21.89 10.79 6.32
C GLU A 64 22.01 9.28 6.08
N LYS A 65 21.70 8.82 4.87
CA LYS A 65 21.71 7.38 4.52
C LYS A 65 23.07 6.70 4.74
N ASN A 66 24.17 7.44 4.59
CA ASN A 66 25.55 6.96 4.81
C ASN A 66 25.80 6.59 6.29
N GLN A 67 25.12 7.24 7.23
CA GLN A 67 25.27 7.03 8.67
C GLN A 67 24.36 5.91 9.20
N TYR A 68 23.47 5.36 8.37
CA TYR A 68 22.54 4.33 8.81
C TYR A 68 23.29 3.09 9.33
N ASN A 69 22.89 2.61 10.49
CA ASN A 69 23.33 1.31 11.00
C ASN A 69 22.69 0.17 10.17
N SER A 70 23.14 -1.07 10.38
CA SER A 70 22.67 -2.21 9.59
C SER A 70 21.15 -2.43 9.67
N LYS A 71 20.54 -2.16 10.83
CA LYS A 71 19.08 -2.29 11.02
C LYS A 71 18.34 -1.19 10.25
N GLU A 72 18.74 0.06 10.41
CA GLU A 72 18.17 1.23 9.73
C GLU A 72 18.26 1.10 8.19
N LYS A 73 19.37 0.54 7.68
CA LYS A 73 19.53 0.22 6.25
C LYS A 73 18.54 -0.84 5.79
N LYS A 74 18.35 -1.90 6.58
CA LYS A 74 17.41 -2.98 6.26
C LYS A 74 15.98 -2.46 6.18
N GLU A 75 15.55 -1.68 7.17
CA GLU A 75 14.21 -1.06 7.22
C GLU A 75 13.98 -0.09 6.04
N ALA A 76 14.97 0.75 5.71
CA ALA A 76 14.88 1.66 4.57
C ALA A 76 14.82 0.91 3.22
N GLN A 77 15.56 -0.21 3.11
CA GLN A 77 15.54 -1.07 1.93
C GLN A 77 14.21 -1.81 1.80
N ALA A 78 13.65 -2.31 2.91
CA ALA A 78 12.34 -2.92 2.96
C ALA A 78 11.27 -1.95 2.47
N ASN A 79 11.16 -0.75 3.05
CA ASN A 79 10.23 0.29 2.59
C ASN A 79 10.37 0.59 1.08
N SER A 80 11.60 0.67 0.57
CA SER A 80 11.87 0.92 -0.85
C SER A 80 11.42 -0.24 -1.76
N LYS A 81 11.62 -1.48 -1.34
CA LYS A 81 11.15 -2.66 -2.09
C LYS A 81 9.62 -2.73 -2.09
N THR A 82 9.00 -2.46 -0.95
CA THR A 82 7.54 -2.59 -0.80
C THR A 82 6.80 -1.48 -1.52
N ILE A 83 7.30 -0.24 -1.49
CA ILE A 83 6.68 0.84 -2.27
C ILE A 83 6.78 0.55 -3.77
N TYR A 84 7.90 -0.03 -4.23
CA TYR A 84 8.04 -0.48 -5.62
C TYR A 84 7.05 -1.60 -5.97
N ALA A 85 6.86 -2.58 -5.08
CA ALA A 85 5.87 -3.64 -5.26
C ALA A 85 4.44 -3.07 -5.40
N ILE A 86 4.08 -2.08 -4.56
CA ILE A 86 2.80 -1.40 -4.66
C ILE A 86 2.70 -0.64 -6.00
N PHE A 87 3.71 0.13 -6.38
CA PHE A 87 3.70 0.92 -7.62
C PHE A 87 3.59 0.05 -8.88
N SER A 88 4.22 -1.13 -8.88
CA SER A 88 4.13 -2.09 -9.98
C SER A 88 2.82 -2.89 -9.99
N GLY A 89 2.14 -2.99 -8.84
CA GLY A 89 0.86 -3.69 -8.70
C GLY A 89 -0.37 -2.80 -8.86
N VAL A 90 -0.25 -1.57 -9.34
CA VAL A 90 -1.40 -0.69 -9.57
C VAL A 90 -1.41 -0.16 -11.01
N ASP A 91 -2.59 0.17 -11.52
CA ASP A 91 -2.70 0.86 -12.81
C ASP A 91 -2.24 2.34 -12.74
N MET A 92 -2.26 3.01 -13.88
CA MET A 92 -1.79 4.39 -14.02
C MET A 92 -2.62 5.43 -13.25
N GLU A 93 -3.90 5.20 -13.02
CA GLU A 93 -4.75 6.13 -12.26
C GLU A 93 -4.39 6.07 -10.77
N GLN A 94 -4.30 4.86 -10.23
CA GLN A 94 -3.89 4.61 -8.86
C GLN A 94 -2.43 5.04 -8.64
N LEU A 95 -1.53 4.79 -9.61
CA LEU A 95 -0.13 5.19 -9.53
C LEU A 95 0.01 6.71 -9.40
N LYS A 96 -0.75 7.49 -10.20
CA LYS A 96 -0.73 8.97 -10.09
C LYS A 96 -1.06 9.43 -8.67
N MET A 97 -2.02 8.77 -8.02
CA MET A 97 -2.45 9.09 -6.66
C MET A 97 -1.38 8.86 -5.60
N ILE A 98 -0.59 7.80 -5.75
CA ILE A 98 0.43 7.40 -4.77
C ILE A 98 1.87 7.77 -5.17
N SER A 99 2.08 8.33 -6.36
CA SER A 99 3.40 8.60 -6.94
C SER A 99 4.30 9.51 -6.08
N THR A 100 3.70 10.39 -5.28
CA THR A 100 4.42 11.32 -4.40
C THR A 100 4.73 10.73 -3.02
N CYS A 101 4.21 9.54 -2.71
CA CYS A 101 4.38 8.91 -1.39
C CYS A 101 5.85 8.52 -1.19
N LYS A 102 6.36 8.77 0.02
CA LYS A 102 7.74 8.40 0.39
C LYS A 102 7.81 7.13 1.22
N THR A 103 6.70 6.77 1.85
CA THR A 103 6.60 5.59 2.69
C THR A 103 5.57 4.62 2.13
N THR A 104 5.83 3.33 2.32
CA THR A 104 4.88 2.28 1.95
C THR A 104 3.55 2.46 2.68
N LYS A 105 3.58 2.84 3.96
CA LYS A 105 2.39 3.09 4.77
C LYS A 105 1.51 4.19 4.18
N GLU A 106 2.10 5.29 3.73
CA GLU A 106 1.37 6.39 3.10
C GLU A 106 0.66 5.94 1.81
N ALA A 107 1.39 5.29 0.90
CA ALA A 107 0.83 4.76 -0.34
C ALA A 107 -0.30 3.75 -0.06
N TRP A 108 -0.08 2.83 0.88
CA TRP A 108 -1.06 1.82 1.28
C TRP A 108 -2.32 2.44 1.90
N THR A 109 -2.16 3.44 2.77
CA THR A 109 -3.27 4.13 3.43
C THR A 109 -4.11 4.93 2.43
N ILE A 110 -3.48 5.56 1.44
CA ILE A 110 -4.19 6.30 0.38
C ILE A 110 -5.04 5.34 -0.45
N LEU A 111 -4.47 4.21 -0.88
CA LEU A 111 -5.22 3.18 -1.62
C LEU A 111 -6.39 2.64 -0.80
N GLN A 112 -6.17 2.30 0.47
CA GLN A 112 -7.25 1.84 1.36
C GLN A 112 -8.37 2.87 1.46
N ASN A 113 -8.02 4.13 1.76
CA ASN A 113 -9.02 5.19 1.88
C ASN A 113 -9.81 5.40 0.60
N GLN A 114 -9.15 5.39 -0.57
CA GLN A 114 -9.83 5.61 -1.83
C GLN A 114 -10.85 4.51 -2.15
N HIS A 115 -10.45 3.24 -2.00
CA HIS A 115 -11.31 2.12 -2.40
C HIS A 115 -12.34 1.73 -1.32
N GLU A 116 -11.98 1.82 -0.04
CA GLU A 116 -12.88 1.45 1.06
C GLU A 116 -13.91 2.55 1.34
N ARG A 117 -13.56 3.84 1.26
CA ARG A 117 -14.56 4.93 1.36
C ARG A 117 -15.55 4.89 0.19
N ASN A 118 -15.08 4.60 -1.02
CA ASN A 118 -15.94 4.48 -2.19
C ASN A 118 -16.94 3.31 -2.01
N THR A 119 -16.49 2.19 -1.46
CA THR A 119 -17.35 1.03 -1.15
C THR A 119 -18.45 1.40 -0.15
N VAL A 120 -18.12 2.11 0.94
CA VAL A 120 -19.10 2.54 1.94
C VAL A 120 -20.14 3.47 1.33
N VAL A 121 -19.73 4.49 0.57
CA VAL A 121 -20.64 5.43 -0.09
C VAL A 121 -21.57 4.71 -1.07
N ARG A 122 -21.04 3.72 -1.81
CA ARG A 122 -21.84 2.92 -2.76
C ARG A 122 -22.89 2.09 -2.03
N MET A 123 -22.52 1.45 -0.92
CA MET A 123 -23.44 0.66 -0.09
C MET A 123 -24.53 1.53 0.53
N SER A 124 -24.19 2.71 1.06
CA SER A 124 -25.19 3.64 1.62
C SER A 124 -26.19 4.11 0.57
N LYS A 125 -25.73 4.44 -0.65
CA LYS A 125 -26.63 4.81 -1.76
C LYS A 125 -27.56 3.67 -2.15
N LEU A 126 -27.07 2.43 -2.21
CA LEU A 126 -27.88 1.24 -2.48
C LEU A 126 -28.94 1.01 -1.40
N GLN A 127 -28.57 1.09 -0.12
CA GLN A 127 -29.52 0.95 1.00
C GLN A 127 -30.64 2.00 0.97
N ILE A 128 -30.31 3.26 0.63
CA ILE A 128 -31.31 4.32 0.49
C ILE A 128 -32.27 4.00 -0.67
N LEU A 129 -31.75 3.55 -1.82
CA LEU A 129 -32.59 3.16 -2.97
C LEU A 129 -33.48 1.96 -2.64
N THR A 130 -32.95 0.91 -2.00
CA THR A 130 -33.73 -0.26 -1.59
C THR A 130 -34.82 0.11 -0.59
N THR A 131 -34.54 1.01 0.35
CA THR A 131 -35.55 1.52 1.30
C THR A 131 -36.65 2.31 0.60
N LYS A 132 -36.31 3.11 -0.42
CA LYS A 132 -37.28 3.89 -1.21
C LYS A 132 -38.13 3.05 -2.17
N LEU A 133 -37.63 1.89 -2.61
CA LEU A 133 -38.33 0.98 -3.52
C LEU A 133 -39.22 -0.03 -2.80
N LYS A 134 -39.12 -0.14 -1.46
CA LYS A 134 -40.10 -0.85 -0.63
C LYS A 134 -41.30 0.09 -0.39
N ILE A 135 -42.19 0.16 -1.38
CA ILE A 135 -43.56 0.71 -1.28
C ILE A 135 -44.51 -0.43 -1.58
#